data_AF-A0A2M7PNU6-F1
#
_entry.id   AF-A0A2M7PNU6-F1
#
_cell.length_a   1.000
_cell.length_b   1.000
_cell.length_c   1.000
_cell.angle_alpha   90.00
_cell.angle_beta   90.00
_cell.angle_gamma   90.00
#
_symmetry.space_group_name_H-M   'P 1'
#
loop_
_entity.id
_entity.type
_entity.pdbx_description
1 polymer ?
#
loop_
_entity_poly.entity_id
_entity_poly.type
_entity_poly.pdbx_seq_one_letter_code
_entity_poly.pdbx_strand_id
1 'polypeptide(L)'
;LNDLRYDRIVIMTDADVDGAHIRTLLLTLFYRYFPKLISGGHLYVAKPPLYQIKKGKESYYVYTDEELKVLKKKLDVKEVVGVFEEAEKENNGEVEVEKEETEVTKGTKVNIQRYKGLGEMNPAQLWETTMDPITRTLKQISIKDAAKADETFDILMGSDV
;
A
#
# COMPACT_ATOMS: atom_id res chain seq x y z
N LEU A 1 -30.30 -5.89 -7.48
CA LEU A 1 -29.22 -4.89 -7.32
C LEU A 1 -29.74 -3.47 -7.58
N ASN A 2 -31.06 -3.25 -7.64
CA ASN A 2 -31.61 -1.98 -8.12
C ASN A 2 -31.48 -0.83 -7.11
N ASP A 3 -31.37 -1.13 -5.81
CA ASP A 3 -31.18 -0.13 -4.74
C ASP A 3 -29.71 0.02 -4.31
N LEU A 4 -28.76 -0.38 -5.16
CA LEU A 4 -27.34 -0.25 -4.86
C LEU A 4 -26.93 1.23 -4.90
N ARG A 5 -26.44 1.76 -3.77
CA ARG A 5 -25.99 3.16 -3.67
C ARG A 5 -24.65 3.42 -4.34
N TYR A 6 -23.77 2.41 -4.36
CA TYR A 6 -22.42 2.51 -4.90
C TYR A 6 -22.14 1.30 -5.79
N ASP A 7 -21.86 1.56 -7.06
CA ASP A 7 -21.50 0.53 -8.03
C ASP A 7 -20.14 -0.12 -7.73
N ARG A 8 -19.22 0.62 -7.09
CA ARG A 8 -17.90 0.11 -6.71
C ARG A 8 -17.69 0.23 -5.21
N ILE A 9 -17.52 -0.92 -4.57
CA ILE A 9 -17.14 -1.06 -3.18
C ILE A 9 -15.65 -1.38 -3.17
N VAL A 10 -14.84 -0.46 -2.65
CA VAL A 10 -13.39 -0.61 -2.58
C VAL A 10 -12.97 -0.83 -1.14
N ILE A 11 -12.43 -2.00 -0.84
CA ILE A 11 -11.80 -2.31 0.45
C ILE A 11 -10.35 -1.81 0.38
N MET A 12 -10.03 -0.84 1.23
CA MET A 12 -8.69 -0.30 1.37
C MET A 12 -8.25 -0.50 2.82
N THR A 13 -7.28 -1.38 3.02
CA THR A 13 -6.71 -1.74 4.33
C THR A 13 -5.19 -1.64 4.24
N ASP A 14 -4.54 -1.55 5.39
CA ASP A 14 -3.08 -1.52 5.47
C ASP A 14 -2.42 -2.76 4.85
N ALA A 15 -1.14 -2.61 4.48
CA ALA A 15 -0.34 -3.68 3.91
C ALA A 15 0.18 -4.67 4.98
N ASP A 16 -0.10 -4.40 6.26
CA ASP A 16 0.31 -5.20 7.41
C ASP A 16 -0.61 -6.40 7.68
N VAL A 17 -0.20 -7.23 8.64
CA VAL A 17 -0.93 -8.45 9.06
C VAL A 17 -2.34 -8.11 9.55
N ASP A 18 -2.49 -7.03 10.31
CA ASP A 18 -3.80 -6.57 10.79
C ASP A 18 -4.72 -6.13 9.64
N GLY A 19 -4.14 -5.46 8.62
CA GLY A 19 -4.86 -5.12 7.39
C GLY A 19 -5.33 -6.38 6.64
N ALA A 20 -4.51 -7.42 6.61
CA ALA A 20 -4.89 -8.71 6.06
C ALA A 20 -6.05 -9.36 6.85
N HIS A 21 -6.02 -9.31 8.19
CA HIS A 21 -7.11 -9.82 9.03
C HIS A 21 -8.43 -9.10 8.75
N ILE A 22 -8.43 -7.75 8.78
CA ILE A 22 -9.64 -6.94 8.50
C ILE A 22 -10.17 -7.23 7.09
N ARG A 23 -9.27 -7.33 6.10
CA ARG A 23 -9.66 -7.65 4.73
C ARG A 23 -10.33 -9.01 4.63
N THR A 24 -9.79 -10.04 5.29
CA THR A 24 -10.40 -11.38 5.30
C THR A 24 -11.79 -11.33 5.93
N LEU A 25 -11.98 -10.65 7.06
CA LEU A 25 -13.29 -10.47 7.70
C LEU A 25 -14.32 -9.82 6.76
N LEU A 26 -13.94 -8.73 6.08
CA LEU A 26 -14.81 -8.03 5.14
C LEU A 26 -15.14 -8.90 3.92
N LEU A 27 -14.15 -9.60 3.36
CA LEU A 27 -14.37 -10.51 2.24
C LEU A 27 -15.33 -11.64 2.61
N THR A 28 -15.17 -12.23 3.80
CA THR A 28 -16.07 -13.26 4.33
C THR A 28 -17.49 -12.71 4.53
N LEU A 29 -17.64 -11.48 5.06
CA LEU A 29 -18.94 -10.82 5.17
C LEU A 29 -19.62 -10.68 3.80
N PHE A 30 -18.90 -10.20 2.79
CA PHE A 30 -19.44 -10.07 1.43
C PHE A 30 -19.74 -11.43 0.80
N TYR A 31 -18.93 -12.45 1.08
CA TYR A 31 -19.14 -13.80 0.56
C TYR A 31 -20.39 -14.46 1.13
N ARG A 32 -20.56 -14.43 2.46
CA ARG A 32 -21.68 -15.07 3.17
C ARG A 32 -23.01 -14.36 2.96
N TYR A 33 -23.02 -13.03 3.06
CA TYR A 33 -24.27 -12.26 3.08
C TYR A 33 -24.60 -11.57 1.77
N PHE A 34 -23.59 -11.25 0.94
CA PHE A 34 -23.77 -10.47 -0.29
C PHE A 34 -23.09 -11.06 -1.54
N PRO A 35 -23.23 -12.37 -1.83
CA PRO A 35 -22.55 -13.00 -2.96
C PRO A 35 -22.93 -12.41 -4.33
N LYS A 36 -24.12 -11.80 -4.42
CA LYS A 36 -24.58 -11.07 -5.62
C LYS A 36 -23.72 -9.84 -5.95
N LEU A 37 -23.10 -9.20 -4.94
CA LEU A 37 -22.20 -8.06 -5.18
C LEU A 37 -20.86 -8.52 -5.75
N ILE A 38 -20.36 -9.67 -5.30
CA ILE A 38 -19.10 -10.24 -5.78
C ILE A 38 -19.28 -10.77 -7.21
N SER A 39 -20.35 -11.53 -7.46
CA SER A 39 -20.68 -12.03 -8.80
C SER A 39 -21.02 -10.93 -9.81
N GLY A 40 -21.64 -9.83 -9.34
CA GLY A 40 -21.84 -8.62 -10.15
C GLY A 40 -20.57 -7.81 -10.40
N GLY A 41 -19.43 -8.19 -9.79
CA GLY A 41 -18.15 -7.54 -10.01
C GLY A 41 -18.01 -6.18 -9.32
N HIS A 42 -18.83 -5.88 -8.32
CA HIS A 42 -18.85 -4.57 -7.64
C HIS A 42 -17.81 -4.44 -6.52
N LEU A 43 -17.13 -5.54 -6.14
CA LEU A 43 -16.18 -5.57 -5.03
C LEU A 43 -14.73 -5.51 -5.51
N TYR A 44 -13.96 -4.60 -4.93
CA TYR A 44 -12.56 -4.35 -5.26
C TYR A 44 -11.71 -4.24 -4.00
N VAL A 45 -10.42 -4.54 -4.11
CA VAL A 45 -9.41 -4.26 -3.09
C VAL A 45 -8.41 -3.27 -3.67
N ALA A 46 -8.19 -2.16 -2.97
CA ALA A 46 -7.14 -1.21 -3.30
C ALA A 46 -5.78 -1.77 -2.89
N LYS A 47 -4.77 -1.58 -3.75
CA LYS A 47 -3.38 -1.90 -3.41
C LYS A 47 -2.64 -0.60 -3.10
N PRO A 48 -2.27 -0.33 -1.85
CA PRO A 48 -1.40 0.80 -1.54
C PRO A 48 0.03 0.53 -2.03
N PRO A 49 0.81 1.59 -2.32
CA PRO A 49 2.22 1.45 -2.66
C PRO A 49 3.04 1.05 -1.42
N LEU A 50 4.06 0.22 -1.65
CA LEU A 50 4.97 -0.25 -0.60
C LEU A 50 6.14 0.72 -0.39
N TYR A 51 6.56 1.43 -1.45
CA TYR A 51 7.69 2.34 -1.40
C TYR A 51 7.41 3.65 -2.11
N GLN A 52 8.01 4.72 -1.61
CA GLN A 52 8.16 5.99 -2.29
C GLN A 52 9.64 6.27 -2.51
N ILE A 53 10.00 6.65 -3.74
CA ILE A 53 11.36 7.01 -4.12
C ILE A 53 11.33 8.47 -4.55
N LYS A 54 12.05 9.33 -3.82
CA LYS A 54 12.21 10.74 -4.14
C LYS A 54 13.60 10.98 -4.73
N LYS A 55 13.65 11.52 -5.95
CA LYS A 55 14.88 11.96 -6.62
C LYS A 55 14.75 13.44 -6.97
N GLY A 56 15.33 14.29 -6.13
CA GLY A 56 15.18 15.74 -6.28
C GLY A 56 13.71 16.18 -6.13
N LYS A 57 13.10 16.62 -7.24
CA LYS A 57 11.69 17.06 -7.28
C LYS A 57 10.72 15.96 -7.74
N GLU A 58 11.21 14.84 -8.23
CA GLU A 58 10.38 13.75 -8.75
C GLU A 58 10.12 12.71 -7.66
N SER A 59 8.86 12.30 -7.52
CA SER A 59 8.41 11.22 -6.66
C SER A 59 7.90 10.04 -7.50
N TYR A 60 8.33 8.85 -7.14
CA TYR A 60 7.91 7.59 -7.77
C TYR A 60 7.34 6.67 -6.70
N TYR A 61 6.14 6.15 -6.94
CA TYR A 61 5.50 5.16 -6.07
C TYR A 61 5.67 3.77 -6.66
N VAL A 62 5.94 2.80 -5.80
CA VAL A 62 6.26 1.42 -6.20
C VAL A 62 5.44 0.44 -5.36
N TYR A 63 4.88 -0.58 -6.01
CA TYR A 63 3.93 -1.51 -5.40
C TYR A 63 4.53 -2.89 -5.11
N THR A 64 5.72 -3.20 -5.65
CA THR A 64 6.41 -4.48 -5.43
C THR A 64 7.91 -4.32 -5.23
N ASP A 65 8.52 -5.30 -4.54
CA ASP A 65 9.98 -5.36 -4.37
C ASP A 65 10.73 -5.54 -5.70
N GLU A 66 10.09 -6.18 -6.69
CA GLU A 66 10.66 -6.37 -8.02
C GLU A 66 10.72 -5.06 -8.78
N GLU A 67 9.62 -4.30 -8.80
CA GLU A 67 9.58 -2.96 -9.37
C GLU A 67 10.60 -2.04 -8.70
N LEU A 68 10.79 -2.16 -7.38
CA LEU A 68 11.80 -1.39 -6.64
C LEU A 68 13.20 -1.68 -7.18
N LYS A 69 13.54 -2.96 -7.38
CA LYS A 69 14.84 -3.37 -7.95
C LYS A 69 15.02 -2.83 -9.37
N VAL A 70 13.98 -2.88 -10.20
CA VAL A 70 14.02 -2.34 -11.57
C VAL A 70 14.19 -0.83 -11.57
N LEU A 71 13.46 -0.11 -10.72
CA LEU A 71 13.55 1.35 -10.65
C LEU A 71 14.91 1.80 -10.10
N LYS A 72 15.44 1.11 -9.08
CA LYS A 72 16.80 1.34 -8.56
C LYS A 72 17.86 1.19 -9.65
N LYS A 73 17.76 0.14 -10.48
CA LYS A 73 18.66 -0.07 -11.63
C LYS A 73 18.52 1.01 -12.69
N LYS A 74 17.29 1.41 -13.04
CA LYS A 74 17.03 2.46 -14.03
C LYS A 74 17.56 3.83 -13.59
N LEU A 75 17.49 4.11 -12.29
CA LEU A 75 17.91 5.39 -11.71
C LEU A 75 19.42 5.46 -11.39
N ASP A 76 20.18 4.39 -11.67
CA ASP A 76 21.61 4.19 -11.36
C ASP A 76 21.98 4.53 -9.91
N VAL A 77 21.13 4.11 -8.96
CA VAL A 77 21.31 4.38 -7.54
C VAL A 77 22.16 3.28 -6.92
N LYS A 78 23.45 3.56 -6.68
CA LYS A 78 24.39 2.66 -5.99
C LYS A 78 24.40 2.83 -4.47
N GLU A 79 24.02 4.00 -3.96
CA GLU A 79 23.95 4.28 -2.52
C GLU A 79 22.52 4.59 -2.09
N VAL A 80 22.01 3.77 -1.18
CA VAL A 80 20.75 4.01 -0.47
C VAL A 80 21.09 4.88 0.74
N VAL A 81 20.81 6.17 0.66
CA VAL A 81 20.90 7.05 1.83
C VAL A 81 19.63 6.87 2.65
N GLY A 82 19.64 5.87 3.53
CA GLY A 82 18.70 5.69 4.64
C GLY A 82 17.31 5.18 4.27
N VAL A 83 16.94 4.04 4.85
CA VAL A 83 15.53 3.68 5.07
C VAL A 83 15.10 4.50 6.28
N PHE A 84 14.59 5.71 6.06
CA PHE A 84 14.03 6.50 7.15
C PHE A 84 12.60 6.03 7.40
N GLU A 85 12.39 5.30 8.50
CA GLU A 85 11.08 5.15 9.12
C GLU A 85 10.76 6.49 9.79
N GLU A 86 10.14 7.41 9.06
CA GLU A 86 9.61 8.63 9.66
C GLU A 86 8.35 8.27 10.44
N ALA A 87 8.54 7.95 11.73
CA ALA A 87 7.52 8.21 12.74
C ALA A 87 7.50 9.73 12.95
N GLU A 88 6.46 10.42 12.46
CA GLU A 88 6.30 11.83 12.75
C GLU A 88 6.12 12.04 14.27
N LYS A 89 7.13 12.65 14.89
CA LYS A 89 6.89 13.66 15.90
C LYS A 89 7.27 15.00 15.26
N GLU A 90 6.29 15.89 15.16
CA GLU A 90 6.55 17.31 15.01
C GLU A 90 7.56 17.75 16.08
N ASN A 91 8.68 18.33 15.65
CA ASN A 91 9.10 19.60 16.22
C ASN A 91 10.16 20.27 15.35
N ASN A 92 9.90 21.56 15.10
CA ASN A 92 10.88 22.58 14.79
C ASN A 92 12.10 22.44 15.70
N GLY A 93 13.29 22.42 15.10
CA GLY A 93 14.54 22.50 15.85
C GLY A 93 15.71 22.18 14.94
N GLU A 94 16.45 23.23 14.56
CA GLU A 94 17.80 23.11 14.04
C GLU A 94 18.61 22.16 14.92
N VAL A 95 19.14 21.09 14.32
CA VAL A 95 20.23 20.32 14.91
C VAL A 95 21.23 20.03 13.81
N GLU A 96 22.33 20.77 13.85
CA GLU A 96 23.58 20.45 13.20
C GLU A 96 24.07 19.08 13.70
N VAL A 97 24.37 18.18 12.77
CA VAL A 97 25.27 17.06 13.06
C VAL A 97 26.30 17.02 11.93
N GLU A 98 27.49 17.50 12.25
CA GLU A 98 28.71 17.32 11.47
C GLU A 98 29.18 15.86 11.46
N LYS A 99 30.01 15.56 10.46
CA LYS A 99 30.88 14.39 10.20
C LYS A 99 30.26 13.39 9.20
N GLU A 100 30.91 13.02 8.09
CA GLU A 100 32.32 13.06 7.72
C GLU A 100 32.42 13.19 6.19
N GLU A 101 33.40 13.98 5.72
CA GLU A 101 33.74 14.10 4.30
C GLU A 101 34.45 12.83 3.82
N THR A 102 33.90 12.17 2.81
CA THR A 102 34.67 11.32 1.88
C THR A 102 34.25 11.61 0.44
N GLU A 103 35.25 11.64 -0.44
CA GLU A 103 35.23 12.32 -1.73
C GLU A 103 34.33 11.65 -2.80
N VAL A 104 33.35 12.43 -3.24
CA VAL A 104 32.71 12.57 -4.56
C VAL A 104 32.68 11.35 -5.52
N THR A 105 31.47 10.80 -5.70
CA THR A 105 30.88 10.69 -7.04
C THR A 105 29.57 11.49 -7.07
N LYS A 106 29.31 12.25 -8.14
CA LYS A 106 28.10 13.08 -8.31
C LYS A 106 26.83 12.21 -8.48
N GLY A 107 26.46 11.45 -7.45
CA GLY A 107 25.21 10.72 -7.37
C GLY A 107 24.09 11.65 -6.91
N THR A 108 23.02 11.78 -7.69
CA THR A 108 21.81 12.48 -7.24
C THR A 108 21.30 11.79 -5.97
N LYS A 109 21.17 12.52 -4.85
CA LYS A 109 20.65 11.96 -3.59
C LYS A 109 19.24 11.42 -3.81
N VAL A 110 19.05 10.12 -3.57
CA VAL A 110 17.75 9.44 -3.66
C VAL A 110 17.31 9.03 -2.26
N ASN A 111 16.13 9.48 -1.85
CA ASN A 111 15.49 9.08 -0.60
C ASN A 111 14.46 7.99 -0.91
N ILE A 112 14.52 6.87 -0.17
CA ILE A 112 13.59 5.75 -0.31
C ILE A 112 12.86 5.57 1.02
N GLN A 113 11.56 5.83 1.01
CA GLN A 113 10.67 5.61 2.13
C GLN A 113 9.87 4.32 1.88
N ARG A 114 9.69 3.52 2.93
CA ARG A 114 8.82 2.34 2.92
C ARG A 114 7.58 2.63 3.74
N TYR A 115 6.41 2.29 3.22
CA TYR A 115 5.15 2.40 3.95
C TYR A 115 4.78 1.03 4.52
N LYS A 116 4.42 0.98 5.79
CA LYS A 116 3.83 -0.21 6.43
C LYS A 116 2.30 -0.08 6.50
N GLY A 117 1.84 1.07 6.99
CA GLY A 117 0.42 1.43 7.06
C GLY A 117 0.03 2.61 6.16
N LEU A 118 -1.27 2.74 5.89
CA LEU A 118 -1.87 3.89 5.21
C LEU A 118 -1.74 5.18 6.03
N GLY A 119 -1.67 5.06 7.36
CA GLY A 119 -1.51 6.20 8.28
C GLY A 119 -0.15 6.90 8.19
N GLU A 120 0.85 6.28 7.55
CA GLU A 120 2.17 6.86 7.31
C GLU A 120 2.19 7.76 6.05
N MET A 121 1.05 7.86 5.35
CA MET A 121 0.92 8.66 4.14
C MET A 121 0.19 9.97 4.40
N ASN A 122 0.72 11.03 3.79
CA ASN A 122 0.00 12.30 3.74
C ASN A 122 -1.27 12.18 2.87
N PRO A 123 -2.36 12.92 3.17
CA PRO A 123 -3.61 12.81 2.42
C PRO A 123 -3.47 12.99 0.91
N ALA A 124 -2.58 13.89 0.46
CA ALA A 124 -2.29 14.08 -0.96
C ALA A 124 -1.65 12.84 -1.60
N GLN A 125 -0.72 12.18 -0.90
CA GLN A 125 -0.07 10.95 -1.37
C GLN A 125 -1.06 9.81 -1.44
N LEU A 126 -1.92 9.68 -0.42
CA LEU A 126 -2.97 8.66 -0.39
C LEU A 126 -3.93 8.85 -1.57
N TRP A 127 -4.32 10.10 -1.85
CA TRP A 127 -5.17 10.42 -3.00
C TRP A 127 -4.53 10.02 -4.34
N GLU A 128 -3.31 10.48 -4.60
CA GLU A 128 -2.58 10.24 -5.85
C GLU A 128 -2.32 8.76 -6.12
N THR A 129 -2.18 7.96 -5.07
CA THR A 129 -1.76 6.57 -5.18
C THR A 129 -2.94 5.59 -5.17
N THR A 130 -3.94 5.82 -4.32
CA THR A 130 -5.00 4.83 -4.07
C THR A 130 -6.40 5.28 -4.46
N MET A 131 -6.66 6.59 -4.53
CA MET A 131 -8.02 7.09 -4.76
C MET A 131 -8.25 7.63 -6.17
N ASP A 132 -7.25 8.26 -6.79
CA ASP A 132 -7.34 8.84 -8.13
C ASP A 132 -7.69 7.74 -9.17
N PRO A 133 -8.84 7.85 -9.88
CA PRO A 133 -9.26 6.87 -10.88
C PRO A 133 -8.26 6.60 -12.00
N ILE A 134 -7.36 7.54 -12.31
CA ILE A 134 -6.40 7.41 -13.42
C ILE A 134 -5.19 6.58 -13.00
N THR A 135 -4.69 6.78 -11.78
CA THR A 135 -3.41 6.21 -11.30
C THR A 135 -3.59 5.01 -10.38
N ARG A 136 -4.74 4.90 -9.70
CA ARG A 136 -4.95 3.85 -8.69
C ARG A 136 -4.93 2.44 -9.27
N THR A 137 -4.41 1.51 -8.49
CA THR A 137 -4.43 0.08 -8.81
C THR A 137 -5.47 -0.64 -7.96
N LEU A 138 -6.55 -1.10 -8.59
CA LEU A 138 -7.60 -1.89 -7.94
C LEU A 138 -7.57 -3.34 -8.42
N LYS A 139 -7.65 -4.30 -7.50
CA LYS A 139 -7.92 -5.70 -7.80
C LYS A 139 -9.41 -5.97 -7.66
N GLN A 140 -10.09 -6.30 -8.75
CA GLN A 140 -11.47 -6.80 -8.68
C GLN A 140 -11.49 -8.18 -8.02
N ILE A 141 -12.43 -8.39 -7.11
CA ILE A 141 -12.53 -9.62 -6.33
C ILE A 141 -13.47 -10.59 -7.03
N SER A 142 -12.98 -11.80 -7.30
CA SER A 142 -13.79 -12.88 -7.82
C SER A 142 -14.41 -13.71 -6.68
N ILE A 143 -15.45 -14.48 -7.01
CA ILE A 143 -16.05 -15.44 -6.07
C ILE A 143 -14.99 -16.44 -5.55
N LYS A 144 -14.01 -16.81 -6.38
CA LYS A 144 -12.93 -17.72 -5.98
C LYS A 144 -12.00 -17.10 -4.94
N ASP A 145 -11.70 -15.80 -5.07
CA ASP A 145 -10.90 -15.08 -4.06
C ASP A 145 -11.66 -15.00 -2.73
N ALA A 146 -12.96 -14.71 -2.80
CA ALA A 146 -13.82 -14.58 -1.62
C ALA A 146 -14.02 -15.93 -0.90
N ALA A 147 -14.17 -17.03 -1.64
CA ALA A 147 -14.25 -18.38 -1.06
C ALA A 147 -12.96 -18.78 -0.31
N LYS A 148 -11.79 -18.41 -0.84
CA LYS A 148 -10.51 -18.62 -0.14
C LYS A 148 -10.41 -17.82 1.16
N ALA A 149 -10.93 -16.60 1.16
CA ALA A 149 -10.97 -15.77 2.36
C ALA A 149 -11.89 -16.40 3.43
N ASP A 150 -13.02 -16.97 3.03
CA ASP A 150 -13.94 -17.69 3.92
C ASP A 150 -13.30 -18.95 4.53
N GLU A 151 -12.62 -19.76 3.71
CA GLU A 151 -11.84 -20.91 4.19
C GLU A 151 -10.76 -20.49 5.20
N THR A 152 -10.02 -19.42 4.89
CA THR A 152 -9.00 -18.88 5.79
C THR A 152 -9.63 -18.37 7.09
N PHE A 153 -10.81 -17.76 7.02
CA PHE A 153 -11.55 -17.30 8.19
C PHE A 153 -11.99 -18.47 9.07
N ASP A 154 -12.52 -19.55 8.48
CA ASP A 154 -12.93 -20.74 9.22
C ASP A 154 -11.73 -21.46 9.86
N ILE A 155 -10.57 -21.50 9.21
CA ILE A 155 -9.35 -22.06 9.81
C ILE A 155 -8.87 -21.22 11.01
N LEU A 156 -8.95 -19.89 10.92
CA LEU A 156 -8.41 -18.99 11.95
C LEU A 156 -9.37 -18.72 13.11
N MET A 157 -10.67 -18.75 12.85
CA MET A 157 -11.73 -18.32 13.78
C MET A 157 -12.85 -19.36 13.95
N GLY A 158 -12.67 -20.56 13.39
CA GLY A 158 -13.63 -21.65 13.51
C GLY A 158 -13.72 -22.19 14.94
N SER A 159 -14.80 -22.91 15.19
CA SER A 159 -15.04 -23.60 16.46
C SER A 159 -14.17 -24.84 16.66
N ASP A 160 -13.44 -25.26 15.64
CA ASP A 160 -12.53 -26.41 15.68
C ASP A 160 -11.19 -25.98 16.29
N VAL A 161 -11.10 -26.10 17.62
CA VAL A 161 -9.85 -25.98 18.41
C VAL A 161 -9.44 -27.36 18.88
#